data_AF-R7UID7-F1
#
_entry.id   AF-R7UID7-F1
#
_cell.length_a   1.000
_cell.length_b   1.000
_cell.length_c   1.000
_cell.angle_alpha   90.00
_cell.angle_beta   90.00
_cell.angle_gamma   90.00
#
_symmetry.space_group_name_H-M   'P 1'
#
loop_
_entity.id
_entity.type
_entity.pdbx_description
1 polymer ?
#
loop_
_entity_poly.entity_id
_entity_poly.type
_entity_poly.pdbx_seq_one_letter_code
_entity_poly.pdbx_strand_id
1 'polypeptide(L)' 'MPISLLEKTILKQLDHHFSTNNLYYKSQYGFRHKHSTEHALLELTDRLLTSMDKNDCPTSIFIDLT' A
#
# COMPACT_ATOMS: atom_id res chain seq x y z
N MET A 1 28.19 -15.30 -5.84
CA MET A 1 27.44 -14.04 -5.59
C MET A 1 26.61 -14.27 -4.32
N PRO A 2 26.67 -13.41 -3.30
CA PRO A 2 25.89 -13.63 -2.08
C PRO A 2 24.39 -13.49 -2.35
N ILE A 3 23.58 -14.33 -1.70
CA ILE A 3 22.11 -14.40 -1.90
C ILE A 3 21.45 -13.03 -1.69
N SER A 4 21.87 -12.29 -0.67
CA SER A 4 21.35 -10.96 -0.36
C SER A 4 21.60 -9.91 -1.46
N LEU A 5 22.63 -10.09 -2.29
CA LEU A 5 22.88 -9.22 -3.44
C LEU A 5 21.95 -9.55 -4.60
N LEU A 6 21.70 -10.85 -4.83
CA LEU A 6 20.74 -11.32 -5.84
C LEU A 6 19.33 -10.84 -5.49
N GLU A 7 18.89 -11.00 -4.24
CA GLU A 7 17.59 -10.53 -3.75
C GLU A 7 17.39 -9.03 -3.98
N LYS A 8 18.37 -8.20 -3.59
CA LYS A 8 18.32 -6.75 -3.81
C LYS A 8 18.23 -6.39 -5.30
N THR A 9 18.90 -7.16 -6.15
CA THR A 9 18.91 -6.94 -7.60
C THR A 9 17.58 -7.32 -8.23
N ILE A 10 17.00 -8.44 -7.81
CA ILE A 10 15.66 -8.88 -8.25
C ILE A 10 14.59 -7.89 -7.76
N LEU A 11 14.64 -7.49 -6.48
CA LEU A 11 13.70 -6.53 -5.90
C LEU A 11 13.69 -5.22 -6.69
N LYS A 12 14.85 -4.66 -7.03
CA LYS A 12 14.94 -3.43 -7.84
C LYS A 12 14.33 -3.59 -9.23
N GLN A 13 14.54 -4.73 -9.88
CA GLN A 13 13.97 -4.99 -11.21
C GLN A 13 12.44 -5.12 -11.14
N LEU A 14 11.93 -5.84 -10.14
CA LEU A 14 10.49 -6.00 -9.92
C LEU A 14 9.83 -4.66 -9.57
N ASP A 15 10.40 -3.90 -8.64
CA ASP A 15 9.88 -2.59 -8.25
C ASP A 15 9.82 -1.62 -9.44
N HIS A 16 10.85 -1.63 -10.28
CA HIS A 16 10.87 -0.85 -11.52
C HIS A 16 9.79 -1.29 -12.51
N HIS A 17 9.63 -2.59 -12.72
CA HIS A 17 8.62 -3.15 -13.63
C HIS A 17 7.20 -2.82 -13.15
N PHE A 18 6.92 -3.02 -11.84
CA PHE A 18 5.62 -2.73 -11.25
C PHE A 18 5.28 -1.26 -11.29
N SER A 19 6.27 -0.38 -11.02
CA SER A 19 6.08 1.07 -11.07
C SER A 19 5.82 1.55 -12.49
N THR A 20 6.61 1.08 -13.47
CA THR A 20 6.51 1.53 -14.87
C THR A 20 5.20 1.09 -15.52
N ASN A 21 4.68 -0.09 -15.14
CA ASN A 21 3.46 -0.65 -15.69
C ASN A 21 2.22 -0.39 -14.81
N ASN A 22 2.34 0.42 -13.75
CA ASN A 22 1.25 0.72 -12.81
C ASN A 22 0.55 -0.53 -12.22
N LEU A 23 1.35 -1.56 -11.88
CA LEU A 23 0.83 -2.84 -11.38
C LEU A 23 0.54 -2.85 -9.87
N TYR A 24 1.02 -1.84 -9.13
CA TYR A 24 0.69 -1.68 -7.72
C TYR A 24 -0.78 -1.33 -7.52
N TYR A 25 -1.42 -1.99 -6.55
CA TYR A 25 -2.73 -1.55 -6.10
C TYR A 25 -2.65 -0.13 -5.53
N LYS A 26 -3.65 0.72 -5.85
CA LYS A 26 -3.61 2.16 -5.56
C LYS A 26 -3.42 2.44 -4.07
N SER A 27 -4.18 1.76 -3.21
CA SER A 27 -4.11 1.90 -1.75
C SER A 27 -3.21 0.82 -1.11
N GLN A 28 -2.13 0.41 -1.81
CA GLN A 28 -1.06 -0.41 -1.24
C GLN A 28 0.03 0.50 -0.67
N TYR A 29 0.11 0.58 0.66
CA TYR A 29 1.10 1.43 1.36
C TYR A 29 2.29 0.66 1.91
N GLY A 30 2.16 -0.65 2.08
CA GLY A 30 3.28 -1.51 2.46
C GLY A 30 4.21 -1.78 1.27
N PHE A 31 5.51 -1.73 1.53
CA PHE A 31 6.56 -2.15 0.59
C PHE A 31 6.50 -1.46 -0.79
N ARG A 32 6.00 -0.22 -0.85
CA ARG A 32 5.90 0.57 -2.08
C ARG A 32 6.58 1.92 -1.92
N HIS A 33 7.35 2.31 -2.93
CA HIS A 33 8.01 3.61 -2.91
C HIS A 33 6.99 4.76 -2.81
N LYS A 34 7.32 5.80 -2.04
CA LYS A 34 6.50 7.01 -1.79
C LYS A 34 5.16 6.78 -1.05
N HIS A 35 4.93 5.60 -0.49
CA HIS A 35 3.74 5.34 0.33
C HIS A 35 4.21 4.91 1.72
N SER A 36 3.77 5.64 2.75
CA SER A 36 4.05 5.30 4.16
C SER A 36 2.80 4.77 4.84
N THR A 37 2.98 4.14 5.99
CA THR A 37 1.86 3.71 6.85
C THR A 37 1.03 4.89 7.35
N GLU A 38 1.62 6.08 7.47
CA GLU A 38 0.90 7.32 7.79
C GLU A 38 -0.10 7.68 6.68
N HIS A 39 0.28 7.54 5.41
CA HIS A 39 -0.64 7.76 4.28
C HIS A 39 -1.82 6.77 4.33
N ALA A 40 -1.60 5.53 4.79
CA ALA A 40 -2.67 4.55 4.96
C ALA A 40 -3.69 4.99 6.01
N LEU A 41 -3.22 5.49 7.17
CA LEU A 41 -4.10 6.02 8.22
C LEU A 41 -4.84 7.27 7.76
N LEU A 42 -4.14 8.18 7.05
CA LEU A 42 -4.75 9.39 6.52
C LEU A 42 -5.87 9.07 5.54
N GLU A 43 -5.64 8.19 4.56
CA GLU A 43 -6.69 7.79 3.61
C GLU A 43 -7.84 7.05 4.31
N LEU A 44 -7.56 6.18 5.26
CA LEU A 44 -8.61 5.49 6.03
C LEU A 44 -9.48 6.51 6.77
N THR A 45 -8.85 7.45 7.49
CA THR A 45 -9.56 8.46 8.28
C THR A 45 -10.41 9.36 7.40
N ASP A 46 -9.86 9.84 6.28
CA ASP A 46 -10.57 10.67 5.30
C ASP A 46 -11.80 9.97 4.74
N ARG A 47 -11.68 8.68 4.38
CA ARG A 47 -12.80 7.86 3.90
C ARG A 47 -13.88 7.67 4.95
N LEU A 48 -13.51 7.45 6.21
CA LEU A 48 -14.45 7.32 7.31
C LEU A 48 -15.22 8.63 7.53
N LEU A 49 -14.52 9.76 7.60
CA LEU A 49 -15.13 11.08 7.78
C LEU A 49 -16.07 11.42 6.63
N THR A 50 -15.62 11.25 5.38
CA THR A 50 -16.43 11.49 4.19
C THR A 50 -17.69 10.63 4.14
N SER A 51 -17.65 9.40 4.67
CA SER A 51 -18.82 8.52 4.76
C SER A 51 -19.80 9.01 5.84
N MET A 52 -19.29 9.41 7.00
CA MET A 52 -20.12 9.95 8.08
C MET A 52 -20.82 11.26 7.67
N ASP A 53 -20.13 12.13 6.93
CA ASP A 53 -20.72 13.38 6.39
C ASP A 53 -21.89 13.12 5.43
N LYS A 54 -21.96 11.92 4.83
CA LYS A 54 -23.06 11.48 3.98
C LYS A 54 -24.21 10.81 4.75
N ASN A 55 -24.14 10.81 6.09
CA ASN A 55 -25.03 10.07 6.99
C ASN A 55 -24.96 8.54 6.83
N ASP A 56 -23.85 8.02 6.27
CA ASP A 56 -23.59 6.57 6.28
C ASP A 56 -22.97 6.16 7.63
N CYS A 57 -23.10 4.88 7.99
CA CYS A 57 -22.43 4.28 9.16
C CYS A 57 -21.25 3.41 8.67
N PRO A 58 -20.04 3.98 8.50
CA PRO A 58 -18.93 3.22 7.95
C PRO A 58 -18.46 2.12 8.91
N THR A 59 -18.14 0.94 8.36
CA THR A 59 -17.57 -0.19 9.10
C THR A 59 -16.23 -0.56 8.50
N SER A 60 -15.22 -0.80 9.33
CA SER A 60 -13.89 -1.23 8.90
C SER A 60 -13.66 -2.70 9.28
N ILE A 61 -13.13 -3.49 8.34
CA ILE A 61 -12.74 -4.88 8.55
C ILE A 61 -11.22 -4.95 8.48
N PHE A 62 -10.59 -5.40 9.56
CA PHE A 62 -9.16 -5.60 9.64
C PHE A 62 -8.85 -7.09 9.45
N ILE A 63 -8.07 -7.41 8.42
CA ILE A 63 -7.70 -8.77 8.04
C ILE A 63 -6.20 -8.91 8.20
N ASP A 64 -5.78 -10.02 8.81
CA ASP A 64 -4.38 -10.41 8.92
C ASP A 64 -4.18 -11.74 8.17
N LEU A 65 -3.05 -11.86 7.47
CA LEU A 65 -2.64 -13.09 6.79
C LEU A 65 -1.52 -13.71 7.60
N THR A 66 -1.90 -14.39 8.68
CA THR A 66 -0.99 -15.09 9.60
C THR A 66 -0.52 -16.43 9.05
#